data_AF-A0A351KXJ3-F1
#
_entry.id   AF-A0A351KXJ3-F1
#
_cell.length_a   1.000
_cell.length_b   1.000
_cell.length_c   1.000
_cell.angle_alpha   90.00
_cell.angle_beta   90.00
_cell.angle_gamma   90.00
#
_symmetry.space_group_name_H-M   'P 1'
#
loop_
_entity.id
_entity.type
_entity.pdbx_description
1 polymer ?
#
loop_
_entity_poly.entity_id
_entity_poly.type
_entity_poly.pdbx_seq_one_letter_code
_entity_poly.pdbx_strand_id
1 'polypeptide(L)'
;MVRELERVQHTNPFPETAPVANPVFFRTYSRRTANGRESWEEVCDRTLRGLVRLGKLTPQEADIIDEMQRQIKSLPSGRWLWVGGTDWIEKPENFSGGYNCTSTNVVDWRAFGLMMDLAMMGCGTGAVLEPKYINQLPAIRNHLNVLLQSEIGSTAPELRREETEVKIAGNQVYIRVGDSRQGWVKSYQTLLELSTDEQFTGEVQVVIDLSDVRPAGEPLKGFGGVANPVKLSGLYGRCASILNKAIGRQLTSVECCLLIDEAAVVVVAGNVRRSAGMRQFDSADNLGTTAKDNLWQQDENGNWRIDPERDALRMANHTRVFHKKPSLEECIEAVRKQYYSGEGAIQWAGEAVARANRDLLVTPQLNSAFITAYSEGKAKEWLQNNSQNMSNEELEHRLARYGLNPCGEIVFSDGHCNLSEIHLNQIEPHNYQEQEKAFAAGALSVAVLLNHQFIEPRYQYSRELDPIVGVSFTGLFDFFVKAFGVDWLRWWAEGRPETPQGLEFKRREQEYLTRWKDTVNQVVWDYCDRHHLKRPNRCTTVQPSGTKSLLTGASPGWHPPKAQRFIRRVTFRKNDPVALACI
;
A
#
# COMPACT_ATOMS: atom_id res chain seq x y z
N MET A 1 55.66 4.42 11.94
CA MET A 1 55.29 4.14 10.53
C MET A 1 53.85 3.66 10.54
N VAL A 2 52.90 4.59 10.42
CA VAL A 2 51.49 4.26 10.26
C VAL A 2 51.36 3.83 8.80
N ARG A 3 51.05 2.55 8.55
CA ARG A 3 50.64 2.11 7.21
C ARG A 3 49.36 2.88 6.89
N GLU A 4 49.48 3.89 6.04
CA GLU A 4 48.34 4.42 5.29
C GLU A 4 47.77 3.25 4.50
N LEU A 5 46.72 2.63 5.04
CA LEU A 5 45.85 1.79 4.25
C LEU A 5 45.20 2.72 3.24
N GLU A 6 45.59 2.60 1.96
CA GLU A 6 44.84 3.18 0.85
C GLU A 6 43.37 2.79 1.03
N ARG A 7 42.55 3.77 1.47
CA ARG A 7 41.10 3.63 1.42
C ARG A 7 40.76 3.52 -0.05
N VAL A 8 40.44 2.31 -0.50
CA VAL A 8 39.74 2.10 -1.78
C VAL A 8 38.54 3.05 -1.75
N GLN A 9 38.57 4.09 -2.59
CA GLN A 9 37.45 4.99 -2.78
C GLN A 9 36.32 4.17 -3.39
N HIS A 10 35.46 3.60 -2.54
CA HIS A 10 34.14 3.21 -2.99
C HIS A 10 33.43 4.51 -3.39
N THR A 11 33.26 4.73 -4.68
CA THR A 11 32.44 5.81 -5.22
C THR A 11 31.06 5.68 -4.61
N ASN A 12 30.67 6.63 -3.75
CA ASN A 12 29.33 6.67 -3.19
C ASN A 12 28.32 6.74 -4.35
N PRO A 13 27.42 5.76 -4.51
CA PRO A 13 26.50 5.73 -5.65
C PRO A 13 25.41 6.81 -5.54
N PHE A 14 25.25 7.42 -4.35
CA PHE A 14 24.24 8.43 -4.08
C PHE A 14 24.80 9.85 -4.22
N PRO A 15 23.99 10.83 -4.67
CA PRO A 15 24.40 12.23 -4.76
C PRO A 15 24.90 12.79 -3.43
N GLU A 16 25.95 13.61 -3.46
CA GLU A 16 26.48 14.30 -2.27
C GLU A 16 25.42 15.20 -1.59
N THR A 17 24.47 15.70 -2.37
CA THR A 17 23.31 16.48 -1.90
C THR A 17 22.29 15.66 -1.10
N ALA A 18 22.47 14.34 -1.01
CA ALA A 18 21.61 13.40 -0.30
C ALA A 18 22.32 12.80 0.94
N PRO A 19 22.54 13.57 2.02
CA PRO A 19 23.38 13.15 3.16
C PRO A 19 22.83 11.96 3.95
N VAL A 20 21.53 11.64 3.78
CA VAL A 20 20.88 10.50 4.44
C VAL A 20 20.74 9.27 3.55
N ALA A 21 21.22 9.32 2.30
CA ALA A 21 20.97 8.27 1.31
C ALA A 21 21.56 6.92 1.73
N ASN A 22 22.85 6.88 2.08
CA ASN A 22 23.54 5.67 2.56
C ASN A 22 22.84 4.99 3.75
N PRO A 23 22.59 5.68 4.89
CA PRO A 23 21.90 5.06 6.02
C PRO A 23 20.48 4.58 5.67
N VAL A 24 19.76 5.31 4.82
CA VAL A 24 18.42 4.90 4.36
C VAL A 24 18.49 3.66 3.48
N PHE A 25 19.43 3.61 2.53
CA PHE A 25 19.66 2.48 1.65
C PHE A 25 19.99 1.20 2.44
N PHE A 26 21.01 1.26 3.29
CA PHE A 26 21.48 0.08 4.02
C PHE A 26 20.44 -0.47 5.00
N ARG A 27 19.61 0.39 5.61
CA ARG A 27 18.55 -0.11 6.51
C ARG A 27 17.31 -0.64 5.77
N THR A 28 17.08 -0.23 4.52
CA THR A 28 15.76 -0.41 3.85
C THR A 28 15.81 -1.34 2.66
N TYR A 29 16.83 -1.24 1.80
CA TYR A 29 16.86 -1.93 0.50
C TYR A 29 18.01 -2.94 0.39
N SER A 30 19.10 -2.73 1.12
CA SER A 30 20.23 -3.66 1.19
C SER A 30 19.89 -4.87 2.07
N ARG A 31 19.81 -6.07 1.46
CA ARG A 31 19.54 -7.32 2.20
C ARG A 31 20.82 -7.83 2.86
N ARG A 32 20.66 -8.67 3.88
CA ARG A 32 21.76 -9.43 4.47
C ARG A 32 21.95 -10.73 3.71
N THR A 33 23.17 -10.98 3.25
CA THR A 33 23.64 -12.20 2.60
C THR A 33 24.69 -12.89 3.48
N ALA A 34 25.20 -14.04 3.05
CA ALA A 34 26.31 -14.71 3.72
C ALA A 34 27.59 -13.86 3.75
N ASN A 35 27.76 -12.96 2.78
CA ASN A 35 28.95 -12.13 2.60
C ASN A 35 28.83 -10.73 3.22
N GLY A 36 27.70 -10.41 3.87
CA GLY A 36 27.46 -9.10 4.46
C GLY A 36 26.15 -8.49 4.00
N ARG A 37 26.12 -7.18 3.76
CA ARG A 37 24.96 -6.46 3.24
C ARG A 37 25.19 -6.14 1.76
N GLU A 38 24.13 -6.23 0.96
CA GLU A 38 24.20 -5.92 -0.47
C GLU A 38 24.68 -4.47 -0.72
N SER A 39 25.59 -4.29 -1.68
CA SER A 39 25.91 -2.98 -2.26
C SER A 39 24.78 -2.46 -3.15
N TRP A 40 24.86 -1.20 -3.59
CA TRP A 40 23.90 -0.65 -4.54
C TRP A 40 23.88 -1.42 -5.86
N GLU A 41 25.07 -1.74 -6.37
CA GLU A 41 25.28 -2.50 -7.59
C GLU A 41 24.69 -3.90 -7.49
N GLU A 42 24.90 -4.60 -6.36
CA GLU A 42 24.32 -5.92 -6.12
C GLU A 42 22.78 -5.87 -6.08
N VAL A 43 22.20 -4.81 -5.50
CA VAL A 43 20.73 -4.58 -5.53
C VAL A 43 20.26 -4.31 -6.96
N CYS A 44 20.96 -3.48 -7.74
CA CYS A 44 20.67 -3.25 -9.15
C CYS A 44 20.68 -4.56 -9.94
N ASP A 45 21.75 -5.35 -9.84
CA ASP A 45 21.89 -6.61 -10.54
C ASP A 45 20.76 -7.58 -10.19
N ARG A 46 20.47 -7.75 -8.89
CA ARG A 46 19.41 -8.66 -8.42
C ARG A 46 18.04 -8.25 -8.96
N THR A 47 17.69 -6.98 -8.81
CA THR A 47 16.37 -6.48 -9.19
C THR A 47 16.16 -6.48 -10.71
N LEU A 48 17.20 -6.15 -11.49
CA LEU A 48 17.19 -6.24 -12.95
C LEU A 48 17.03 -7.69 -13.41
N ARG A 49 17.81 -8.63 -12.85
CA ARG A 49 17.66 -10.08 -13.17
C ARG A 49 16.22 -10.55 -12.93
N GLY A 50 15.61 -10.12 -11.84
CA GLY A 50 14.20 -10.40 -11.55
C GLY A 50 13.25 -9.89 -12.64
N LEU A 51 13.44 -8.64 -13.10
CA LEU A 51 12.62 -8.05 -14.17
C LEU A 51 12.84 -8.75 -15.52
N VAL A 52 14.09 -9.01 -15.88
CA VAL A 52 14.44 -9.71 -17.12
C VAL A 52 13.81 -11.10 -17.15
N ARG A 53 13.91 -11.87 -16.06
CA ARG A 53 13.34 -13.21 -15.98
C ARG A 53 11.82 -13.20 -16.03
N LEU A 54 11.17 -12.35 -15.24
CA LEU A 54 9.71 -12.28 -15.16
C LEU A 54 9.10 -11.76 -16.46
N GLY A 55 9.71 -10.72 -17.03
CA GLY A 55 9.19 -9.99 -18.17
C GLY A 55 9.71 -10.45 -19.52
N LYS A 56 10.68 -11.39 -19.55
CA LYS A 56 11.37 -11.82 -20.79
C LYS A 56 11.83 -10.61 -21.61
N LEU A 57 12.45 -9.64 -20.93
CA LEU A 57 12.88 -8.38 -21.54
C LEU A 57 13.92 -8.62 -22.62
N THR A 58 13.87 -7.79 -23.67
CA THR A 58 14.94 -7.71 -24.67
C THR A 58 16.22 -7.12 -24.05
N PRO A 59 17.41 -7.36 -24.63
CA PRO A 59 18.64 -6.73 -24.17
C PRO A 59 18.53 -5.20 -24.09
N GLN A 60 17.91 -4.57 -25.08
CA GLN A 60 17.76 -3.11 -25.13
C GLN A 60 16.85 -2.58 -23.99
N GLU A 61 15.76 -3.28 -23.69
CA GLU A 61 14.89 -2.92 -22.56
C GLU A 61 15.61 -3.10 -21.22
N ALA A 62 16.41 -4.16 -21.08
CA ALA A 62 17.22 -4.40 -19.90
C ALA A 62 18.30 -3.31 -19.71
N ASP A 63 18.97 -2.91 -20.80
CA ASP A 63 20.01 -1.88 -20.78
C ASP A 63 19.46 -0.51 -20.33
N ILE A 64 18.26 -0.14 -20.81
CA ILE A 64 17.62 1.12 -20.40
C ILE A 64 17.26 1.10 -18.90
N ILE A 65 16.77 -0.03 -18.38
CA ILE A 65 16.48 -0.17 -16.94
C ILE A 65 17.77 -0.11 -16.13
N ASP A 66 18.81 -0.83 -16.55
CA ASP A 66 20.11 -0.86 -15.86
C ASP A 66 20.74 0.54 -15.78
N GLU A 67 20.81 1.24 -16.92
CA GLU A 67 21.37 2.59 -17.04
C GLU A 67 20.64 3.55 -16.08
N MET A 68 19.31 3.59 -16.16
CA MET A 68 18.50 4.54 -15.38
C MET A 68 18.43 4.19 -13.90
N GLN A 69 18.48 2.91 -13.55
CA GLN A 69 18.50 2.48 -12.15
C GLN A 69 19.85 2.76 -11.50
N ARG A 70 20.98 2.40 -12.13
CA ARG A 70 22.31 2.67 -11.56
C ARG A 70 22.56 4.16 -11.34
N GLN A 71 22.06 5.00 -12.24
CA GLN A 71 22.13 6.46 -12.14
C GLN A 71 21.07 7.06 -11.19
N ILE A 72 20.21 6.23 -10.58
CA ILE A 72 19.14 6.63 -9.65
C ILE A 72 18.19 7.67 -10.29
N LYS A 73 17.94 7.54 -11.59
CA LYS A 73 16.99 8.37 -12.36
C LYS A 73 15.63 7.71 -12.47
N SER A 74 15.58 6.38 -12.48
CA SER A 74 14.35 5.61 -12.48
C SER A 74 14.50 4.40 -11.57
N LEU A 75 13.62 4.25 -10.59
CA LEU A 75 13.65 3.14 -9.64
C LEU A 75 12.32 2.37 -9.67
N PRO A 76 12.35 1.02 -9.54
CA PRO A 76 11.14 0.26 -9.33
C PRO A 76 10.52 0.55 -7.95
N SER A 77 9.46 -0.17 -7.58
CA SER A 77 8.84 -0.01 -6.27
C SER A 77 9.84 -0.28 -5.14
N GLY A 78 9.67 0.37 -3.98
CA GLY A 78 10.52 0.08 -2.82
C GLY A 78 10.41 -1.37 -2.35
N ARG A 79 9.28 -2.05 -2.61
CA ARG A 79 9.17 -3.50 -2.42
C ARG A 79 10.04 -4.26 -3.42
N TRP A 80 9.98 -3.93 -4.70
CA TRP A 80 10.78 -4.62 -5.71
C TRP A 80 12.29 -4.44 -5.46
N LEU A 81 12.74 -3.26 -5.03
CA LEU A 81 14.13 -3.07 -4.57
C LEU A 81 14.52 -4.06 -3.45
N TRP A 82 13.58 -4.40 -2.57
CA TRP A 82 13.79 -5.32 -1.45
C TRP A 82 13.65 -6.81 -1.80
N VAL A 83 12.68 -7.20 -2.63
CA VAL A 83 12.36 -8.63 -2.90
C VAL A 83 12.58 -9.08 -4.34
N GLY A 84 12.63 -8.16 -5.30
CA GLY A 84 12.78 -8.47 -6.73
C GLY A 84 14.03 -9.31 -6.98
N GLY A 85 13.90 -10.40 -7.74
CA GLY A 85 15.00 -11.32 -8.05
C GLY A 85 15.48 -12.19 -6.89
N THR A 86 14.70 -12.31 -5.82
CA THR A 86 14.94 -13.31 -4.75
C THR A 86 14.09 -14.56 -4.98
N ASP A 87 14.57 -15.73 -4.56
CA ASP A 87 13.78 -16.98 -4.62
C ASP A 87 12.43 -16.89 -3.90
N TRP A 88 12.33 -15.98 -2.92
CA TRP A 88 11.10 -15.76 -2.17
C TRP A 88 9.98 -15.20 -3.05
N ILE A 89 10.28 -14.21 -3.91
CA ILE A 89 9.27 -13.57 -4.77
C ILE A 89 8.91 -14.43 -5.99
N GLU A 90 9.67 -15.48 -6.29
CA GLU A 90 9.37 -16.39 -7.42
C GLU A 90 8.17 -17.31 -7.14
N LYS A 91 7.77 -17.41 -5.86
CA LYS A 91 6.64 -18.24 -5.46
C LYS A 91 5.31 -17.46 -5.53
N PRO A 92 4.27 -17.96 -6.22
CA PRO A 92 3.01 -17.23 -6.41
C PRO A 92 2.35 -16.73 -5.12
N GLU A 93 2.46 -17.47 -4.02
CA GLU A 93 1.93 -17.09 -2.71
C GLU A 93 2.60 -15.85 -2.08
N ASN A 94 3.72 -15.39 -2.65
CA ASN A 94 4.48 -14.23 -2.18
C ASN A 94 4.42 -13.04 -3.15
N PHE A 95 3.78 -13.17 -4.32
CA PHE A 95 3.74 -12.11 -5.34
C PHE A 95 3.27 -10.76 -4.80
N SER A 96 2.26 -10.77 -3.90
CA SER A 96 1.77 -9.56 -3.23
C SER A 96 2.86 -8.78 -2.48
N GLY A 97 3.90 -9.44 -1.98
CA GLY A 97 5.05 -8.79 -1.34
C GLY A 97 5.92 -7.95 -2.29
N GLY A 98 5.75 -8.10 -3.60
CA GLY A 98 6.36 -7.24 -4.63
C GLY A 98 5.66 -5.89 -4.81
N TYR A 99 4.48 -5.70 -4.20
CA TYR A 99 3.65 -4.51 -4.33
C TYR A 99 3.55 -3.76 -3.00
N ASN A 100 3.59 -2.42 -3.04
CA ASN A 100 3.68 -1.61 -1.82
C ASN A 100 2.38 -1.64 -1.00
N CYS A 101 1.23 -1.63 -1.68
CA CYS A 101 -0.07 -1.47 -1.07
C CYS A 101 -1.15 -2.26 -1.83
N THR A 102 -2.26 -2.48 -1.15
CA THR A 102 -3.48 -3.12 -1.64
C THR A 102 -4.71 -2.37 -1.15
N SER A 103 -5.87 -2.69 -1.70
CA SER A 103 -7.20 -2.33 -1.20
C SER A 103 -8.18 -3.42 -1.61
N THR A 104 -9.20 -3.66 -0.77
CA THR A 104 -10.21 -4.69 -1.02
C THR A 104 -11.56 -4.26 -0.48
N ASN A 105 -12.63 -4.70 -1.14
CA ASN A 105 -13.98 -4.58 -0.61
C ASN A 105 -14.21 -5.70 0.43
N VAL A 106 -14.68 -5.34 1.62
CA VAL A 106 -14.87 -6.31 2.70
C VAL A 106 -16.26 -6.93 2.60
N VAL A 107 -16.32 -8.12 2.00
CA VAL A 107 -17.58 -8.85 1.74
C VAL A 107 -17.67 -10.19 2.48
N ASP A 108 -16.56 -10.72 2.98
CA ASP A 108 -16.47 -12.04 3.59
C ASP A 108 -15.35 -12.13 4.64
N TRP A 109 -15.32 -13.20 5.44
CA TRP A 109 -14.25 -13.46 6.42
C TRP A 109 -12.88 -13.64 5.78
N ARG A 110 -12.86 -14.10 4.51
CA ARG A 110 -11.63 -14.25 3.74
C ARG A 110 -10.93 -12.90 3.54
N ALA A 111 -11.67 -11.81 3.33
CA ALA A 111 -11.10 -10.46 3.24
C ALA A 111 -10.27 -10.07 4.47
N PHE A 112 -10.73 -10.42 5.67
CA PHE A 112 -10.01 -10.16 6.93
C PHE A 112 -8.69 -10.94 6.98
N GLY A 113 -8.75 -12.24 6.67
CA GLY A 113 -7.56 -13.09 6.59
C GLY A 113 -6.54 -12.56 5.56
N LEU A 114 -7.01 -12.15 4.38
CA LEU A 114 -6.18 -11.56 3.33
C LEU A 114 -5.49 -10.27 3.79
N MET A 115 -6.19 -9.38 4.50
CA MET A 115 -5.57 -8.16 5.01
C MET A 115 -4.48 -8.45 6.04
N MET A 116 -4.69 -9.42 6.94
CA MET A 116 -3.62 -9.86 7.85
C MET A 116 -2.43 -10.42 7.08
N ASP A 117 -2.68 -11.25 6.07
CA ASP A 117 -1.67 -11.87 5.23
C ASP A 117 -0.80 -10.83 4.49
N LEU A 118 -1.46 -9.85 3.88
CA LEU A 118 -0.85 -8.74 3.15
C LEU A 118 -0.04 -7.84 4.08
N ALA A 119 -0.57 -7.54 5.27
CA ALA A 119 0.16 -6.80 6.29
C ALA A 119 1.44 -7.56 6.72
N MET A 120 1.38 -8.89 6.88
CA MET A 120 2.56 -9.72 7.24
C MET A 120 3.62 -9.75 6.13
N MET A 121 3.24 -9.56 4.87
CA MET A 121 4.16 -9.32 3.75
C MET A 121 4.64 -7.86 3.66
N GLY A 122 4.29 -7.01 4.64
CA GLY A 122 4.69 -5.61 4.69
C GLY A 122 4.04 -4.75 3.60
N CYS A 123 2.88 -5.17 3.09
CA CYS A 123 2.01 -4.41 2.19
C CYS A 123 1.11 -3.48 3.02
N GLY A 124 0.90 -2.24 2.58
CA GLY A 124 -0.12 -1.36 3.17
C GLY A 124 -1.52 -1.80 2.77
N THR A 125 -2.46 -1.82 3.71
CA THR A 125 -3.81 -2.40 3.50
C THR A 125 -4.90 -1.33 3.48
N GLY A 126 -5.53 -1.11 2.32
CA GLY A 126 -6.81 -0.40 2.20
C GLY A 126 -8.00 -1.36 2.38
N ALA A 127 -9.11 -0.85 2.92
CA ALA A 127 -10.35 -1.62 3.06
C ALA A 127 -11.56 -0.69 2.87
N VAL A 128 -12.52 -1.12 2.04
CA VAL A 128 -13.81 -0.42 1.88
C VAL A 128 -14.85 -1.08 2.77
N LEU A 129 -15.34 -0.31 3.75
CA LEU A 129 -16.23 -0.73 4.83
C LEU A 129 -17.62 -0.10 4.69
N GLU A 130 -18.10 0.03 3.46
CA GLU A 130 -19.45 0.55 3.19
C GLU A 130 -20.53 -0.51 3.42
N PRO A 131 -21.75 -0.11 3.85
CA PRO A 131 -22.86 -1.02 4.10
C PRO A 131 -23.14 -2.03 2.98
N LYS A 132 -23.04 -1.62 1.71
CA LYS A 132 -23.27 -2.51 0.56
C LYS A 132 -22.31 -3.70 0.46
N TYR A 133 -21.13 -3.61 1.10
CA TYR A 133 -20.16 -4.70 1.18
C TYR A 133 -20.27 -5.42 2.51
N ILE A 134 -20.19 -4.71 3.63
CA ILE A 134 -20.12 -5.34 4.96
C ILE A 134 -21.44 -6.03 5.35
N ASN A 135 -22.59 -5.62 4.80
CA ASN A 135 -23.87 -6.30 5.02
C ASN A 135 -23.99 -7.63 4.25
N GLN A 136 -22.96 -8.03 3.50
CA GLN A 136 -22.86 -9.39 2.95
C GLN A 136 -22.32 -10.38 4.00
N LEU A 137 -21.68 -9.88 5.07
CA LEU A 137 -21.27 -10.73 6.20
C LEU A 137 -22.50 -11.26 6.94
N PRO A 138 -22.51 -12.53 7.36
CA PRO A 138 -23.61 -13.07 8.14
C PRO A 138 -23.74 -12.38 9.50
N ALA A 139 -24.95 -12.39 10.05
CA ALA A 139 -25.18 -11.93 11.42
C ALA A 139 -24.42 -12.83 12.41
N ILE A 140 -23.79 -12.23 13.42
CA ILE A 140 -23.08 -12.97 14.45
C ILE A 140 -24.09 -13.79 15.25
N ARG A 141 -23.78 -15.07 15.48
CA ARG A 141 -24.72 -16.01 16.10
C ARG A 141 -24.13 -16.77 17.29
N ASN A 142 -22.81 -16.95 17.32
CA ASN A 142 -22.15 -17.75 18.34
C ASN A 142 -21.43 -16.86 19.35
N HIS A 143 -21.60 -17.16 20.64
CA HIS A 143 -20.81 -16.54 21.70
C HIS A 143 -19.49 -17.29 21.85
N LEU A 144 -18.37 -16.63 21.58
CA LEU A 144 -17.04 -17.24 21.62
C LEU A 144 -16.41 -17.08 23.01
N ASN A 145 -16.11 -18.21 23.66
CA ASN A 145 -15.37 -18.28 24.93
C ASN A 145 -13.94 -18.72 24.65
N VAL A 146 -13.00 -17.77 24.59
CA VAL A 146 -11.60 -18.02 24.20
C VAL A 146 -10.74 -18.37 25.42
N LEU A 147 -10.05 -19.50 25.35
CA LEU A 147 -9.08 -19.97 26.35
C LEU A 147 -7.70 -20.15 25.71
N LEU A 148 -6.67 -19.55 26.30
CA LEU A 148 -5.27 -19.76 25.89
C LEU A 148 -4.70 -20.95 26.67
N GLN A 149 -4.25 -22.00 25.99
CA GLN A 149 -3.77 -23.23 26.63
C GLN A 149 -2.25 -23.28 26.83
N SER A 150 -1.46 -22.62 25.98
CA SER A 150 0.00 -22.76 25.98
C SER A 150 0.72 -21.44 25.73
N GLU A 151 1.96 -21.37 26.20
CA GLU A 151 2.86 -20.26 25.94
C GLU A 151 3.58 -20.44 24.60
N ILE A 152 3.89 -19.32 23.97
CA ILE A 152 4.66 -19.23 22.73
C ILE A 152 6.03 -19.90 22.93
N GLY A 153 6.44 -20.71 21.95
CA GLY A 153 7.76 -21.33 21.93
C GLY A 153 7.90 -22.58 22.80
N SER A 154 6.78 -23.14 23.29
CA SER A 154 6.79 -24.37 24.09
C SER A 154 7.20 -25.61 23.28
N THR A 155 6.90 -25.64 21.97
CA THR A 155 7.34 -26.71 21.06
C THR A 155 8.75 -26.45 20.55
N ALA A 156 9.59 -27.47 20.64
CA ALA A 156 10.96 -27.43 20.13
C ALA A 156 10.99 -27.11 18.61
N PRO A 157 11.95 -26.31 18.11
CA PRO A 157 11.97 -25.81 16.73
C PRO A 157 11.69 -26.85 15.64
N GLU A 158 12.26 -28.05 15.77
CA GLU A 158 12.15 -29.16 14.84
C GLU A 158 10.80 -29.87 14.84
N LEU A 159 9.95 -29.63 15.85
CA LEU A 159 8.62 -30.21 16.00
C LEU A 159 7.49 -29.22 15.74
N ARG A 160 7.81 -27.94 15.50
CA ARG A 160 6.81 -26.89 15.23
C ARG A 160 6.11 -27.17 13.90
N ARG A 161 4.78 -27.11 13.90
CA ARG A 161 3.98 -27.15 12.67
C ARG A 161 4.02 -25.79 12.00
N GLU A 162 4.11 -25.74 10.67
CA GLU A 162 3.96 -24.48 9.93
C GLU A 162 2.48 -24.11 9.73
N GLU A 163 1.61 -25.10 9.56
CA GLU A 163 0.18 -24.92 9.31
C GLU A 163 -0.65 -25.01 10.58
N THR A 164 -1.75 -24.27 10.61
CA THR A 164 -2.71 -24.29 11.73
C THR A 164 -3.62 -25.51 11.63
N GLU A 165 -3.72 -26.26 12.73
CA GLU A 165 -4.64 -27.38 12.88
C GLU A 165 -5.89 -26.93 13.63
N VAL A 166 -7.07 -27.27 13.11
CA VAL A 166 -8.37 -26.97 13.74
C VAL A 166 -9.12 -28.28 13.99
N LYS A 167 -9.53 -28.52 15.23
CA LYS A 167 -10.33 -29.68 15.63
C LYS A 167 -11.63 -29.19 16.24
N ILE A 168 -12.75 -29.71 15.74
CA ILE A 168 -14.09 -29.37 16.20
C ILE A 168 -14.72 -30.63 16.80
N ALA A 169 -15.18 -30.54 18.04
CA ALA A 169 -15.87 -31.61 18.75
C ALA A 169 -17.07 -31.03 19.52
N GLY A 170 -18.26 -31.14 18.93
CA GLY A 170 -19.45 -30.44 19.45
C GLY A 170 -19.21 -28.93 19.48
N ASN A 171 -19.51 -28.27 20.60
CA ASN A 171 -19.26 -26.83 20.80
C ASN A 171 -17.84 -26.51 21.30
N GLN A 172 -16.90 -27.45 21.20
CA GLN A 172 -15.50 -27.22 21.54
C GLN A 172 -14.65 -27.17 20.26
N VAL A 173 -13.84 -26.12 20.14
CA VAL A 173 -12.94 -25.91 19.02
C VAL A 173 -11.53 -25.75 19.55
N TYR A 174 -10.61 -26.58 19.09
CA TYR A 174 -9.20 -26.48 19.42
C TYR A 174 -8.43 -26.00 18.18
N ILE A 175 -7.75 -24.87 18.31
CA ILE A 175 -6.94 -24.24 17.25
C ILE A 175 -5.48 -24.27 17.70
N ARG A 176 -4.68 -25.13 17.07
CA ARG A 176 -3.22 -25.15 17.25
C ARG A 176 -2.57 -24.33 16.16
N VAL A 177 -2.01 -23.20 16.54
CA VAL A 177 -1.53 -22.17 15.62
C VAL A 177 -0.18 -22.55 15.05
N GLY A 178 -0.08 -22.58 13.72
CA GLY A 178 1.15 -22.89 13.00
C GLY A 178 2.18 -21.75 13.03
N ASP A 179 3.47 -22.11 12.96
CA ASP A 179 4.63 -21.22 12.97
C ASP A 179 4.96 -20.59 11.60
N SER A 180 3.92 -20.18 10.89
CA SER A 180 4.04 -19.53 9.58
C SER A 180 3.05 -18.37 9.45
N ARG A 181 3.29 -17.53 8.43
CA ARG A 181 2.34 -16.49 8.01
C ARG A 181 0.95 -17.08 7.76
N GLN A 182 0.86 -18.18 7.00
CA GLN A 182 -0.42 -18.82 6.68
C GLN A 182 -1.06 -19.45 7.92
N GLY A 183 -0.28 -20.02 8.83
CA GLY A 183 -0.76 -20.49 10.12
C GLY A 183 -1.47 -19.40 10.92
N TRP A 184 -0.85 -18.23 11.06
CA TRP A 184 -1.43 -17.10 11.80
C TRP A 184 -2.69 -16.54 11.12
N VAL A 185 -2.67 -16.43 9.80
CA VAL A 185 -3.82 -15.98 9.02
C VAL A 185 -4.98 -16.95 9.18
N LYS A 186 -4.71 -18.26 9.08
CA LYS A 186 -5.73 -19.30 9.21
C LYS A 186 -6.34 -19.31 10.62
N SER A 187 -5.53 -19.20 11.67
CA SER A 187 -6.06 -19.20 13.04
C SER A 187 -6.95 -17.98 13.33
N TYR A 188 -6.54 -16.80 12.85
CA TYR A 188 -7.33 -15.58 12.95
C TYR A 188 -8.64 -15.68 12.15
N GLN A 189 -8.57 -16.05 10.87
CA GLN A 189 -9.74 -16.19 10.01
C GLN A 189 -10.73 -17.22 10.58
N THR A 190 -10.23 -18.37 11.07
CA THR A 190 -11.08 -19.39 11.69
C THR A 190 -11.80 -18.87 12.92
N LEU A 191 -11.15 -18.08 13.80
CA LEU A 191 -11.87 -17.49 14.94
C LEU A 191 -13.06 -16.62 14.47
N LEU A 192 -12.88 -15.82 13.41
CA LEU A 192 -13.96 -15.00 12.87
C LEU A 192 -15.08 -15.87 12.29
N GLU A 193 -14.73 -16.90 11.50
CA GLU A 193 -15.69 -17.83 10.89
C GLU A 193 -16.57 -18.51 11.96
N LEU A 194 -15.98 -18.95 13.07
CA LEU A 194 -16.69 -19.57 14.20
C LEU A 194 -17.81 -18.69 14.77
N SER A 195 -17.72 -17.36 14.66
CA SER A 195 -18.75 -16.45 15.18
C SER A 195 -20.08 -16.52 14.41
N THR A 196 -20.04 -17.06 13.19
CA THR A 196 -21.18 -17.14 12.26
C THR A 196 -21.48 -18.55 11.77
N ASP A 197 -20.65 -19.51 12.15
CA ASP A 197 -20.77 -20.91 11.74
C ASP A 197 -22.09 -21.53 12.24
N GLU A 198 -22.87 -22.08 11.31
CA GLU A 198 -24.21 -22.62 11.55
C GLU A 198 -24.20 -23.98 12.26
N GLN A 199 -23.05 -24.64 12.33
CA GLN A 199 -22.91 -25.93 13.01
C GLN A 199 -23.09 -25.82 14.53
N PHE A 200 -22.93 -24.61 15.09
CA PHE A 200 -23.05 -24.36 16.52
C PHE A 200 -24.40 -23.75 16.89
N THR A 201 -24.89 -24.11 18.08
CA THR A 201 -26.12 -23.55 18.65
C THR A 201 -25.81 -22.93 20.01
N GLY A 202 -25.24 -21.72 20.02
CA GLY A 202 -25.00 -20.93 21.23
C GLY A 202 -23.53 -20.68 21.55
N GLU A 203 -23.09 -21.08 22.75
CA GLU A 203 -21.71 -20.86 23.20
C GLU A 203 -20.73 -21.85 22.55
N VAL A 204 -19.60 -21.32 22.07
CA VAL A 204 -18.49 -22.09 21.50
C VAL A 204 -17.26 -21.87 22.37
N GLN A 205 -16.72 -22.96 22.92
CA GLN A 205 -15.47 -22.95 23.69
C GLN A 205 -14.30 -23.07 22.72
N VAL A 206 -13.51 -22.01 22.58
CA VAL A 206 -12.39 -21.96 21.63
C VAL A 206 -11.07 -21.99 22.40
N VAL A 207 -10.35 -23.10 22.30
CA VAL A 207 -9.04 -23.28 22.90
C VAL A 207 -7.96 -22.95 21.86
N ILE A 208 -7.11 -21.98 22.16
CA ILE A 208 -6.00 -21.55 21.32
C ILE A 208 -4.69 -22.07 21.92
N ASP A 209 -3.94 -22.83 21.12
CA ASP A 209 -2.62 -23.34 21.45
C ASP A 209 -1.56 -22.64 20.58
N LEU A 210 -0.65 -21.92 21.23
CA LEU A 210 0.44 -21.16 20.60
C LEU A 210 1.80 -21.84 20.72
N SER A 211 1.84 -23.11 21.14
CA SER A 211 3.08 -23.84 21.47
C SER A 211 4.04 -23.90 20.29
N ASP A 212 3.50 -24.03 19.07
CA ASP A 212 4.28 -24.14 17.85
C ASP A 212 4.82 -22.76 17.38
N VAL A 213 4.25 -21.64 17.82
CA VAL A 213 4.69 -20.30 17.39
C VAL A 213 6.07 -19.98 17.96
N ARG A 214 7.01 -19.58 17.10
CA ARG A 214 8.37 -19.23 17.53
C ARG A 214 8.44 -18.01 18.46
N PRO A 215 9.31 -17.99 19.49
CA PRO A 215 9.48 -16.87 20.40
C PRO A 215 10.11 -15.62 19.74
N ALA A 216 10.04 -14.51 20.46
CA ALA A 216 10.62 -13.25 20.01
C ALA A 216 12.15 -13.35 19.87
N GLY A 217 12.68 -12.76 18.80
CA GLY A 217 14.12 -12.72 18.51
C GLY A 217 14.62 -13.81 17.55
N GLU A 218 13.83 -14.86 17.29
CA GLU A 218 14.20 -15.85 16.27
C GLU A 218 14.17 -15.26 14.84
N PRO A 219 15.15 -15.56 13.97
CA PRO A 219 15.16 -15.08 12.59
C PRO A 219 13.94 -15.54 11.78
N LEU A 220 13.40 -14.64 10.95
CA LEU A 220 12.37 -14.98 9.97
C LEU A 220 13.01 -15.47 8.67
N LYS A 221 12.47 -16.54 8.09
CA LYS A 221 12.88 -17.06 6.78
C LYS A 221 12.18 -16.25 5.69
N GLY A 222 12.93 -15.74 4.71
CA GLY A 222 12.40 -15.05 3.52
C GLY A 222 12.17 -13.54 3.69
N PHE A 223 11.15 -13.16 4.47
CA PHE A 223 10.71 -11.77 4.62
C PHE A 223 10.72 -11.30 6.09
N GLY A 224 11.28 -10.11 6.33
CA GLY A 224 11.39 -9.51 7.67
C GLY A 224 12.77 -9.70 8.30
N GLY A 225 12.89 -9.33 9.59
CA GLY A 225 14.12 -9.45 10.37
C GLY A 225 14.02 -10.60 11.37
N VAL A 226 13.48 -10.31 12.54
CA VAL A 226 13.30 -11.26 13.64
C VAL A 226 11.86 -11.27 14.12
N ALA A 227 11.37 -12.44 14.53
CA ALA A 227 10.01 -12.64 15.01
C ALA A 227 9.73 -11.84 16.30
N ASN A 228 8.47 -11.44 16.48
CA ASN A 228 8.00 -10.81 17.71
C ASN A 228 6.48 -11.03 17.95
N PRO A 229 6.08 -12.24 18.37
CA PRO A 229 4.66 -12.62 18.49
C PRO A 229 3.94 -12.09 19.74
N VAL A 230 4.53 -11.14 20.47
CA VAL A 230 4.09 -10.73 21.83
C VAL A 230 2.65 -10.23 21.92
N LYS A 231 2.03 -9.81 20.81
CA LYS A 231 0.63 -9.35 20.78
C LYS A 231 -0.35 -10.40 20.26
N LEU A 232 0.13 -11.53 19.73
CA LEU A 232 -0.70 -12.56 19.11
C LEU A 232 -1.64 -13.23 20.12
N SER A 233 -1.17 -13.53 21.34
CA SER A 233 -1.99 -14.17 22.38
C SER A 233 -3.24 -13.35 22.72
N GLY A 234 -3.11 -12.04 22.82
CA GLY A 234 -4.24 -11.16 23.13
C GLY A 234 -5.19 -10.90 21.95
N LEU A 235 -4.81 -11.24 20.71
CA LEU A 235 -5.64 -11.02 19.51
C LEU A 235 -6.99 -11.71 19.65
N TYR A 236 -6.97 -13.01 19.97
CA TYR A 236 -8.15 -13.85 19.96
C TYR A 236 -9.21 -13.38 20.95
N GLY A 237 -8.79 -13.00 22.17
CA GLY A 237 -9.69 -12.44 23.18
C GLY A 237 -10.31 -11.10 22.77
N ARG A 238 -9.54 -10.20 22.16
CA ARG A 238 -10.06 -8.91 21.67
C ARG A 238 -11.03 -9.07 20.51
N CYS A 239 -10.72 -9.94 19.55
CA CYS A 239 -11.64 -10.27 18.45
C CYS A 239 -12.94 -10.90 18.97
N ALA A 240 -12.86 -11.90 19.87
CA ALA A 240 -14.04 -12.49 20.48
C ALA A 240 -14.88 -11.46 21.23
N SER A 241 -14.25 -10.54 21.97
CA SER A 241 -14.96 -9.46 22.66
C SER A 241 -15.72 -8.53 21.70
N ILE A 242 -15.15 -8.23 20.53
CA ILE A 242 -15.82 -7.41 19.50
C ILE A 242 -17.00 -8.19 18.91
N LEU A 243 -16.76 -9.44 18.50
CA LEU A 243 -17.78 -10.30 17.88
C LEU A 243 -18.96 -10.56 18.82
N ASN A 244 -18.70 -10.87 20.09
CA ASN A 244 -19.74 -11.18 21.07
C ASN A 244 -20.67 -9.97 21.35
N LYS A 245 -20.21 -8.73 21.15
CA LYS A 245 -21.06 -7.51 21.25
C LYS A 245 -22.08 -7.40 20.10
N ALA A 246 -21.92 -8.19 19.05
CA ALA A 246 -22.76 -8.17 17.84
C ALA A 246 -23.66 -9.40 17.68
N ILE A 247 -23.76 -10.28 18.69
CA ILE A 247 -24.66 -11.46 18.64
C ILE A 247 -26.09 -11.02 18.30
N GLY A 248 -26.68 -11.69 17.31
CA GLY A 248 -28.03 -11.42 16.80
C GLY A 248 -28.09 -10.34 15.71
N ARG A 249 -26.96 -9.73 15.33
CA ARG A 249 -26.91 -8.70 14.28
C ARG A 249 -25.66 -8.81 13.41
N GLN A 250 -25.65 -8.09 12.30
CA GLN A 250 -24.44 -7.89 11.50
C GLN A 250 -23.49 -6.93 12.21
N LEU A 251 -22.21 -7.03 11.86
CA LEU A 251 -21.19 -6.10 12.33
C LEU A 251 -21.43 -4.70 11.76
N THR A 252 -21.15 -3.70 12.59
CA THR A 252 -21.04 -2.32 12.13
C THR A 252 -19.71 -2.12 11.38
N SER A 253 -19.61 -1.03 10.62
CA SER A 253 -18.38 -0.65 9.92
C SER A 253 -17.19 -0.46 10.89
N VAL A 254 -17.45 0.07 12.09
CA VAL A 254 -16.43 0.26 13.14
C VAL A 254 -15.96 -1.07 13.71
N GLU A 255 -16.85 -2.03 13.94
CA GLU A 255 -16.47 -3.36 14.41
C GLU A 255 -15.65 -4.11 13.33
N CYS A 256 -16.05 -4.01 12.06
CA CYS A 256 -15.23 -4.49 10.94
C CYS A 256 -13.85 -3.83 10.92
N CYS A 257 -13.78 -2.51 11.09
CA CYS A 257 -12.53 -1.76 11.16
C CYS A 257 -11.62 -2.27 12.29
N LEU A 258 -12.17 -2.40 13.51
CA LEU A 258 -11.45 -2.89 14.68
C LEU A 258 -10.91 -4.30 14.47
N LEU A 259 -11.69 -5.22 13.89
CA LEU A 259 -11.23 -6.59 13.65
C LEU A 259 -10.01 -6.62 12.73
N ILE A 260 -9.98 -5.78 11.68
CA ILE A 260 -8.83 -5.66 10.76
C ILE A 260 -7.64 -5.03 11.47
N ASP A 261 -7.89 -3.95 12.22
CA ASP A 261 -6.83 -3.18 12.87
C ASP A 261 -6.20 -3.93 14.05
N GLU A 262 -6.96 -4.80 14.72
CA GLU A 262 -6.44 -5.71 15.74
C GLU A 262 -5.42 -6.69 15.17
N ALA A 263 -5.69 -7.26 13.99
CA ALA A 263 -4.70 -8.05 13.27
C ALA A 263 -3.46 -7.20 12.90
N ALA A 264 -3.66 -5.95 12.47
CA ALA A 264 -2.56 -5.05 12.15
C ALA A 264 -1.69 -4.69 13.37
N VAL A 265 -2.27 -4.53 14.57
CA VAL A 265 -1.53 -4.32 15.82
C VAL A 265 -0.55 -5.48 16.06
N VAL A 266 -1.00 -6.72 15.85
CA VAL A 266 -0.16 -7.92 16.00
C VAL A 266 0.98 -7.93 15.00
N VAL A 267 0.69 -7.64 13.74
CA VAL A 267 1.69 -7.64 12.67
C VAL A 267 2.78 -6.57 12.89
N VAL A 268 2.39 -5.35 13.30
CA VAL A 268 3.35 -4.27 13.56
C VAL A 268 4.19 -4.54 14.80
N ALA A 269 3.59 -5.09 15.86
CA ALA A 269 4.37 -5.57 17.00
C ALA A 269 5.37 -6.66 16.57
N GLY A 270 4.98 -7.49 15.59
CA GLY A 270 5.77 -8.53 14.92
C GLY A 270 7.07 -8.11 14.23
N ASN A 271 7.49 -6.85 14.32
CA ASN A 271 8.63 -6.26 13.60
C ASN A 271 8.50 -6.26 12.07
N VAL A 272 7.32 -6.59 11.54
CA VAL A 272 6.99 -6.27 10.15
C VAL A 272 6.74 -4.76 10.12
N ARG A 273 7.36 -4.06 9.15
CA ARG A 273 7.31 -2.60 8.91
C ARG A 273 6.02 -1.95 9.45
N ARG A 274 6.09 -0.73 10.02
CA ARG A 274 4.91 0.08 10.40
C ARG A 274 3.79 -0.09 9.36
N SER A 275 2.74 -0.82 9.72
CA SER A 275 1.60 -1.09 8.85
C SER A 275 0.95 0.26 8.51
N ALA A 276 0.66 0.44 7.23
CA ALA A 276 -0.09 1.59 6.74
C ALA A 276 -1.49 1.10 6.39
N GLY A 277 -2.47 1.42 7.24
CA GLY A 277 -3.87 1.12 6.99
C GLY A 277 -4.63 2.31 6.40
N MET A 278 -5.62 2.03 5.56
CA MET A 278 -6.69 2.99 5.21
C MET A 278 -8.03 2.29 5.29
N ARG A 279 -9.03 2.99 5.86
CA ARG A 279 -10.40 2.50 6.01
C ARG A 279 -11.33 3.51 5.38
N GLN A 280 -12.09 3.06 4.40
CA GLN A 280 -13.04 3.87 3.65
C GLN A 280 -14.45 3.59 4.16
N PHE A 281 -15.14 4.64 4.58
CA PHE A 281 -16.51 4.57 5.10
C PHE A 281 -17.43 5.41 4.23
N ASP A 282 -18.69 5.01 4.10
CA ASP A 282 -19.68 5.84 3.43
C ASP A 282 -19.79 7.20 4.14
N SER A 283 -19.93 8.29 3.39
CA SER A 283 -20.04 9.64 3.94
C SER A 283 -21.21 9.83 4.92
N ALA A 284 -22.27 9.01 4.81
CA ALA A 284 -23.44 8.99 5.68
C ALA A 284 -23.30 8.02 6.87
N ASP A 285 -22.24 7.21 6.93
CA ASP A 285 -21.94 6.36 8.07
C ASP A 285 -21.29 7.16 9.20
N ASN A 286 -22.13 7.76 10.04
CA ASN A 286 -21.67 8.56 11.18
C ASN A 286 -20.79 7.75 12.16
N LEU A 287 -21.03 6.45 12.33
CA LEU A 287 -20.23 5.61 13.22
C LEU A 287 -18.80 5.51 12.70
N GLY A 288 -18.63 5.12 11.43
CA GLY A 288 -17.30 5.00 10.81
C GLY A 288 -16.54 6.33 10.71
N THR A 289 -17.24 7.40 10.32
CA THR A 289 -16.63 8.71 10.04
C THR A 289 -16.23 9.51 11.28
N THR A 290 -16.81 9.18 12.45
CA THR A 290 -16.46 9.79 13.75
C THR A 290 -15.72 8.83 14.68
N ALA A 291 -15.43 7.59 14.25
CA ALA A 291 -14.80 6.56 15.07
C ALA A 291 -13.46 6.97 15.70
N LYS A 292 -12.73 7.93 15.11
CA LYS A 292 -11.45 8.45 15.63
C LYS A 292 -11.56 9.81 16.34
N ASP A 293 -12.77 10.34 16.51
CA ASP A 293 -12.96 11.63 17.19
C ASP A 293 -12.62 11.48 18.66
N ASN A 294 -11.80 12.41 19.17
CA ASN A 294 -11.25 12.35 20.52
C ASN A 294 -10.61 10.99 20.84
N LEU A 295 -9.87 10.40 19.88
CA LEU A 295 -9.17 9.15 20.10
C LEU A 295 -8.11 9.29 21.21
N TRP A 296 -7.37 10.40 21.18
CA TRP A 296 -6.51 10.82 22.28
C TRP A 296 -7.27 11.79 23.17
N GLN A 297 -7.28 11.54 24.47
CA GLN A 297 -7.94 12.37 25.47
C GLN A 297 -6.98 12.64 26.62
N GLN A 298 -7.05 13.81 27.23
CA GLN A 298 -6.33 14.07 28.48
C GLN A 298 -7.16 13.57 29.67
N ASP A 299 -6.50 12.92 30.62
CA ASP A 299 -7.08 12.64 31.93
C ASP A 299 -7.14 13.91 32.81
N GLU A 300 -7.69 13.79 34.01
CA GLU A 300 -7.81 14.89 34.98
C GLU A 300 -6.47 15.53 35.37
N ASN A 301 -5.35 14.82 35.15
CA ASN A 301 -3.99 15.29 35.43
C ASN A 301 -3.29 15.84 34.18
N GLY A 302 -3.97 15.90 33.04
CA GLY A 302 -3.42 16.37 31.76
C GLY A 302 -2.62 15.32 30.97
N ASN A 303 -2.58 14.06 31.43
CA ASN A 303 -1.88 12.99 30.70
C ASN A 303 -2.71 12.50 29.53
N TRP A 304 -2.08 12.34 28.37
CA TRP A 304 -2.73 11.77 27.19
C TRP A 304 -2.95 10.25 27.35
N ARG A 305 -4.17 9.81 27.12
CA ARG A 305 -4.59 8.41 27.09
C ARG A 305 -5.45 8.10 25.85
N ILE A 306 -5.53 6.83 25.49
CA ILE A 306 -6.50 6.31 24.51
C ILE A 306 -7.38 5.29 25.23
N ASP A 307 -8.66 5.25 24.86
CA ASP A 307 -9.57 4.17 25.25
C ASP A 307 -9.04 2.82 24.71
N PRO A 308 -8.75 1.82 25.58
CA PRO A 308 -8.24 0.53 25.16
C PRO A 308 -9.10 -0.17 24.10
N GLU A 309 -10.42 0.02 24.10
CA GLU A 309 -11.31 -0.57 23.08
C GLU A 309 -11.17 0.10 21.71
N ARG A 310 -10.57 1.29 21.65
CA ARG A 310 -10.38 2.10 20.44
C ARG A 310 -8.91 2.21 20.02
N ASP A 311 -7.95 1.71 20.81
CA ASP A 311 -6.51 1.84 20.52
C ASP A 311 -6.15 1.32 19.13
N ALA A 312 -6.77 0.22 18.68
CA ALA A 312 -6.52 -0.36 17.37
C ALA A 312 -6.81 0.63 16.20
N LEU A 313 -7.75 1.57 16.35
CA LEU A 313 -8.11 2.54 15.30
C LEU A 313 -6.95 3.48 14.89
N ARG A 314 -5.84 3.51 15.65
CA ARG A 314 -4.62 4.24 15.25
C ARG A 314 -3.84 3.55 14.12
N MET A 315 -4.18 2.30 13.79
CA MET A 315 -3.47 1.52 12.78
C MET A 315 -3.82 1.93 11.34
N ALA A 316 -4.90 2.71 11.16
CA ALA A 316 -5.33 3.18 9.85
C ALA A 316 -5.80 4.64 9.87
N ASN A 317 -5.69 5.29 8.71
CA ASN A 317 -6.34 6.57 8.45
C ASN A 317 -7.76 6.35 7.93
N HIS A 318 -8.71 7.19 8.32
CA HIS A 318 -10.10 7.06 7.88
C HIS A 318 -10.41 8.03 6.74
N THR A 319 -11.09 7.55 5.71
CA THR A 319 -11.55 8.35 4.57
C THR A 319 -13.06 8.27 4.42
N ARG A 320 -13.72 9.43 4.29
CA ARG A 320 -15.16 9.52 4.01
C ARG A 320 -15.39 9.46 2.50
N VAL A 321 -16.13 8.46 2.04
CA VAL A 321 -16.46 8.26 0.63
C VAL A 321 -17.83 8.86 0.32
N PHE A 322 -17.85 9.91 -0.50
CA PHE A 322 -19.07 10.54 -0.96
C PHE A 322 -19.53 9.90 -2.28
N HIS A 323 -20.78 9.45 -2.31
CA HIS A 323 -21.47 9.01 -3.53
C HIS A 323 -22.27 10.14 -4.22
N LYS A 324 -22.40 11.29 -3.57
CA LYS A 324 -22.79 12.58 -4.17
C LYS A 324 -21.57 13.50 -4.29
N LYS A 325 -21.63 14.55 -5.10
CA LYS A 325 -20.61 15.60 -5.04
C LYS A 325 -20.66 16.26 -3.65
N PRO A 326 -19.55 16.32 -2.89
CA PRO A 326 -19.54 16.98 -1.59
C PRO A 326 -19.81 18.48 -1.77
N SER A 327 -20.60 19.03 -0.85
CA SER A 327 -20.88 20.45 -0.75
C SER A 327 -19.65 21.23 -0.28
N LEU A 328 -19.68 22.55 -0.47
CA LEU A 328 -18.63 23.43 0.03
C LEU A 328 -18.47 23.31 1.56
N GLU A 329 -19.58 23.25 2.31
CA GLU A 329 -19.53 23.13 3.77
C GLU A 329 -18.88 21.80 4.20
N GLU A 330 -19.27 20.67 3.58
CA GLU A 330 -18.67 19.35 3.85
C GLU A 330 -17.16 19.36 3.58
N CYS A 331 -16.71 20.06 2.53
CA CYS A 331 -15.28 20.26 2.26
C CYS A 331 -14.59 21.14 3.31
N ILE A 332 -15.22 22.24 3.75
CA ILE A 332 -14.68 23.13 4.80
C ILE A 332 -14.54 22.37 6.12
N GLU A 333 -15.55 21.61 6.51
CA GLU A 333 -15.52 20.78 7.72
C GLU A 333 -14.43 19.71 7.67
N ALA A 334 -14.27 19.05 6.52
CA ALA A 334 -13.21 18.07 6.31
C ALA A 334 -11.82 18.69 6.47
N VAL A 335 -11.56 19.84 5.82
CA VAL A 335 -10.27 20.55 5.94
C VAL A 335 -10.05 21.05 7.37
N ARG A 336 -11.10 21.55 8.04
CA ARG A 336 -11.04 21.96 9.45
C ARG A 336 -10.64 20.77 10.34
N LYS A 337 -11.24 19.60 10.12
CA LYS A 337 -10.89 18.37 10.85
C LYS A 337 -9.43 17.99 10.62
N GLN A 338 -8.94 18.05 9.38
CA GLN A 338 -7.54 17.76 9.04
C GLN A 338 -6.57 18.70 9.75
N TYR A 339 -6.92 19.98 9.85
CA TYR A 339 -6.11 20.96 10.58
C TYR A 339 -5.96 20.63 12.07
N TYR A 340 -7.05 20.22 12.74
CA TYR A 340 -7.04 19.99 14.19
C TYR A 340 -6.57 18.60 14.61
N SER A 341 -6.79 17.56 13.78
CA SER A 341 -6.49 16.17 14.16
C SER A 341 -5.60 15.42 13.19
N GLY A 342 -5.39 15.93 11.98
CA GLY A 342 -4.79 15.17 10.87
C GLY A 342 -5.73 14.16 10.21
N GLU A 343 -6.96 13.98 10.71
CA GLU A 343 -8.00 13.13 10.12
C GLU A 343 -9.04 13.95 9.34
N GLY A 344 -9.95 13.29 8.63
CA GLY A 344 -10.97 13.97 7.83
C GLY A 344 -10.67 13.97 6.34
N ALA A 345 -9.92 12.98 5.87
CA ALA A 345 -9.77 12.71 4.45
C ALA A 345 -11.16 12.43 3.84
N ILE A 346 -11.39 12.96 2.64
CA ILE A 346 -12.60 12.74 1.87
C ILE A 346 -12.26 12.28 0.47
N GLN A 347 -13.16 11.54 -0.15
CA GLN A 347 -13.09 11.11 -1.53
C GLN A 347 -14.47 11.26 -2.16
N TRP A 348 -14.53 11.74 -3.40
CA TRP A 348 -15.75 11.64 -4.20
C TRP A 348 -15.64 10.44 -5.15
N ALA A 349 -16.47 9.43 -4.90
CA ALA A 349 -16.45 8.18 -5.67
C ALA A 349 -16.81 8.40 -7.15
N GLY A 350 -17.67 9.36 -7.48
CA GLY A 350 -18.05 9.65 -8.87
C GLY A 350 -16.85 10.01 -9.76
N GLU A 351 -15.96 10.89 -9.27
CA GLU A 351 -14.72 11.22 -9.98
C GLU A 351 -13.71 10.08 -10.01
N ALA A 352 -13.60 9.30 -8.92
CA ALA A 352 -12.72 8.15 -8.88
C ALA A 352 -13.13 7.08 -9.91
N VAL A 353 -14.42 6.74 -9.95
CA VAL A 353 -14.99 5.79 -10.92
C VAL A 353 -14.85 6.33 -12.34
N ALA A 354 -15.10 7.63 -12.58
CA ALA A 354 -14.91 8.21 -13.91
C ALA A 354 -13.45 8.10 -14.39
N ARG A 355 -12.49 8.43 -13.52
CA ARG A 355 -11.06 8.27 -13.81
C ARG A 355 -10.68 6.83 -14.09
N ALA A 356 -11.25 5.89 -13.34
CA ALA A 356 -11.03 4.46 -13.51
C ALA A 356 -11.67 3.84 -14.77
N ASN A 357 -12.55 4.59 -15.45
CA ASN A 357 -13.21 4.19 -16.68
C ASN A 357 -12.81 5.09 -17.87
N ARG A 358 -11.60 5.67 -17.82
CA ARG A 358 -11.14 6.62 -18.84
C ARG A 358 -11.05 6.02 -20.26
N ASP A 359 -10.95 4.69 -20.38
CA ASP A 359 -11.06 3.95 -21.64
C ASP A 359 -12.41 4.16 -22.35
N LEU A 360 -13.48 4.39 -21.58
CA LEU A 360 -14.82 4.65 -22.10
C LEU A 360 -15.13 6.17 -22.15
N LEU A 361 -14.52 6.94 -21.24
CA LEU A 361 -14.79 8.37 -21.06
C LEU A 361 -13.74 9.23 -21.78
N VAL A 362 -13.51 8.98 -23.06
CA VAL A 362 -12.37 9.57 -23.80
C VAL A 362 -12.50 11.07 -24.08
N THR A 363 -13.71 11.63 -24.08
CA THR A 363 -13.96 13.06 -24.29
C THR A 363 -14.42 13.77 -23.00
N PRO A 364 -14.19 15.08 -22.86
CA PRO A 364 -14.75 15.87 -21.75
C PRO A 364 -16.28 15.76 -21.65
N GLN A 365 -16.98 15.68 -22.79
CA GLN A 365 -18.44 15.57 -22.85
C GLN A 365 -18.94 14.23 -22.28
N LEU A 366 -18.31 13.10 -22.68
CA LEU A 366 -18.63 11.78 -22.13
C LEU A 366 -18.34 11.71 -20.63
N ASN A 367 -17.21 12.29 -20.20
CA ASN A 367 -16.86 12.37 -18.78
C ASN A 367 -17.92 13.15 -17.98
N SER A 368 -18.30 14.34 -18.44
CA SER A 368 -19.34 15.15 -17.79
C SER A 368 -20.70 14.43 -17.77
N ALA A 369 -21.09 13.76 -18.87
CA ALA A 369 -22.33 13.00 -18.93
C ALA A 369 -22.34 11.83 -17.92
N PHE A 370 -21.24 11.09 -17.81
CA PHE A 370 -21.10 10.02 -16.83
C PHE A 370 -21.16 10.54 -15.39
N ILE A 371 -20.46 11.64 -15.09
CA ILE A 371 -20.47 12.25 -13.76
C ILE A 371 -21.88 12.70 -13.35
N THR A 372 -22.66 13.26 -14.28
CA THR A 372 -24.07 13.57 -14.06
C THR A 372 -24.87 12.31 -13.77
N ALA A 373 -24.75 11.28 -14.63
CA ALA A 373 -25.45 10.02 -14.44
C ALA A 373 -25.11 9.34 -13.10
N TYR A 374 -23.84 9.39 -12.68
CA TYR A 374 -23.41 8.89 -11.37
C TYR A 374 -24.09 9.62 -10.22
N SER A 375 -24.13 10.96 -10.29
CA SER A 375 -24.77 11.79 -9.27
C SER A 375 -26.28 11.56 -9.17
N GLU A 376 -26.91 11.09 -10.24
CA GLU A 376 -28.33 10.71 -10.30
C GLU A 376 -28.59 9.24 -9.93
N GLY A 377 -27.56 8.45 -9.60
CA GLY A 377 -27.70 7.01 -9.33
C GLY A 377 -27.88 6.13 -10.58
N LYS A 378 -27.64 6.67 -11.78
CA LYS A 378 -27.84 6.02 -13.08
C LYS A 378 -26.54 5.58 -13.77
N ALA A 379 -25.41 5.55 -13.05
CA ALA A 379 -24.11 5.20 -13.64
C ALA A 379 -24.10 3.81 -14.30
N LYS A 380 -24.78 2.81 -13.69
CA LYS A 380 -24.88 1.46 -14.24
C LYS A 380 -25.61 1.44 -15.58
N GLU A 381 -26.78 2.07 -15.64
CA GLU A 381 -27.58 2.21 -16.87
C GLU A 381 -26.80 2.97 -17.94
N TRP A 382 -26.07 4.03 -17.54
CA TRP A 382 -25.23 4.79 -18.45
C TRP A 382 -24.15 3.91 -19.07
N LEU A 383 -23.42 3.11 -18.26
CA LEU A 383 -22.39 2.21 -18.78
C LEU A 383 -22.99 1.14 -19.70
N GLN A 384 -24.14 0.56 -19.34
CA GLN A 384 -24.84 -0.42 -20.17
C GLN A 384 -25.23 0.15 -21.54
N ASN A 385 -25.74 1.37 -21.59
CA ASN A 385 -26.17 2.01 -22.84
C ASN A 385 -25.00 2.48 -23.71
N ASN A 386 -23.82 2.73 -23.11
CA ASN A 386 -22.65 3.28 -23.79
C ASN A 386 -21.52 2.26 -24.01
N SER A 387 -21.70 0.99 -23.63
CA SER A 387 -20.73 -0.08 -23.88
C SER A 387 -21.42 -1.30 -24.49
N GLN A 388 -20.89 -1.78 -25.61
CA GLN A 388 -21.41 -2.98 -26.26
C GLN A 388 -20.82 -4.22 -25.57
N ASN A 389 -21.68 -5.19 -25.20
CA ASN A 389 -21.29 -6.52 -24.71
C ASN A 389 -20.53 -6.57 -23.36
N MET A 390 -20.72 -5.61 -22.46
CA MET A 390 -20.16 -5.68 -21.11
C MET A 390 -20.99 -6.61 -20.22
N SER A 391 -20.35 -7.57 -19.54
CA SER A 391 -21.03 -8.45 -18.59
C SER A 391 -21.47 -7.68 -17.33
N ASN A 392 -22.43 -8.23 -16.59
CA ASN A 392 -22.83 -7.63 -15.31
C ASN A 392 -21.68 -7.59 -14.30
N GLU A 393 -20.83 -8.60 -14.32
CA GLU A 393 -19.68 -8.71 -13.42
C GLU A 393 -18.61 -7.66 -13.74
N GLU A 394 -18.40 -7.33 -15.03
CA GLU A 394 -17.51 -6.22 -15.41
C GLU A 394 -18.12 -4.85 -15.05
N LEU A 395 -19.43 -4.67 -15.22
CA LEU A 395 -20.15 -3.46 -14.82
C LEU A 395 -20.01 -3.18 -13.33
N GLU A 396 -20.29 -4.17 -12.48
CA GLU A 396 -20.15 -4.05 -11.03
C GLU A 396 -18.69 -3.76 -10.65
N HIS A 397 -17.74 -4.48 -11.26
CA HIS A 397 -16.32 -4.23 -11.02
C HIS A 397 -15.92 -2.80 -11.39
N ARG A 398 -16.40 -2.25 -12.52
CA ARG A 398 -16.14 -0.87 -12.96
C ARG A 398 -16.70 0.18 -12.02
N LEU A 399 -17.90 -0.04 -11.48
CA LEU A 399 -18.53 0.85 -10.50
C LEU A 399 -17.85 0.76 -9.13
N ALA A 400 -17.24 -0.37 -8.80
CA ALA A 400 -16.47 -0.58 -7.57
C ALA A 400 -15.05 0.04 -7.61
N ARG A 401 -14.60 0.58 -8.74
CA ARG A 401 -13.25 1.19 -8.89
C ARG A 401 -13.17 2.59 -8.25
N TYR A 402 -13.33 2.63 -6.94
CA TYR A 402 -13.07 3.81 -6.12
C TYR A 402 -12.35 3.45 -4.81
N GLY A 403 -12.03 2.18 -4.58
CA GLY A 403 -11.09 1.80 -3.54
C GLY A 403 -9.75 2.50 -3.74
N LEU A 404 -9.18 2.99 -2.65
CA LEU A 404 -7.88 3.64 -2.61
C LEU A 404 -6.89 2.75 -1.86
N ASN A 405 -5.64 2.77 -2.32
CA ASN A 405 -4.54 2.30 -1.51
C ASN A 405 -4.28 3.29 -0.35
N PRO A 406 -3.51 2.93 0.70
CA PRO A 406 -3.32 3.78 1.87
C PRO A 406 -2.70 5.17 1.63
N CYS A 407 -2.05 5.39 0.49
CA CYS A 407 -1.49 6.69 0.12
C CYS A 407 -2.41 7.51 -0.81
N GLY A 408 -3.53 6.94 -1.26
CA GLY A 408 -4.58 7.63 -2.02
C GLY A 408 -4.26 7.93 -3.48
N GLU A 409 -3.12 7.47 -4.01
CA GLU A 409 -2.66 7.79 -5.37
C GLU A 409 -3.15 6.82 -6.43
N ILE A 410 -3.62 5.63 -6.05
CA ILE A 410 -4.19 4.65 -6.97
C ILE A 410 -5.66 4.38 -6.65
N VAL A 411 -6.45 4.29 -7.72
CA VAL A 411 -7.86 3.92 -7.71
C VAL A 411 -8.06 2.53 -8.33
N PHE A 412 -8.67 1.60 -7.59
CA PHE A 412 -9.05 0.24 -8.04
C PHE A 412 -10.19 -0.35 -7.16
N SER A 413 -10.64 -1.58 -7.43
CA SER A 413 -11.57 -2.33 -6.57
C SER A 413 -10.79 -3.24 -5.60
N ASP A 414 -10.36 -4.41 -6.08
CA ASP A 414 -9.57 -5.39 -5.33
C ASP A 414 -8.22 -5.56 -6.02
N GLY A 415 -7.17 -4.88 -5.55
CA GLY A 415 -5.95 -4.81 -6.34
C GLY A 415 -4.72 -4.37 -5.58
N HIS A 416 -3.61 -4.31 -6.31
CA HIS A 416 -2.30 -3.93 -5.77
C HIS A 416 -1.76 -2.70 -6.50
N CYS A 417 -1.09 -1.80 -5.78
CA CYS A 417 -0.39 -0.70 -6.42
C CYS A 417 0.94 -1.19 -7.04
N ASN A 418 1.05 -1.07 -8.36
CA ASN A 418 2.22 -1.46 -9.14
C ASN A 418 2.95 -0.20 -9.60
N LEU A 419 4.03 0.16 -8.90
CA LEU A 419 4.63 1.49 -8.99
C LEU A 419 6.10 1.46 -9.41
N SER A 420 6.50 2.47 -10.18
CA SER A 420 7.89 2.90 -10.35
C SER A 420 7.99 4.40 -10.05
N GLU A 421 9.21 4.91 -9.92
CA GLU A 421 9.44 6.31 -9.56
C GLU A 421 10.62 6.91 -10.32
N ILE A 422 10.35 8.01 -11.00
CA ILE A 422 11.34 8.82 -11.71
C ILE A 422 11.86 9.91 -10.79
N HIS A 423 13.17 10.00 -10.62
CA HIS A 423 13.83 10.99 -9.79
C HIS A 423 14.18 12.22 -10.62
N LEU A 424 13.18 13.09 -10.83
CA LEU A 424 13.32 14.26 -11.70
C LEU A 424 14.46 15.20 -11.26
N ASN A 425 14.78 15.25 -9.96
CA ASN A 425 15.87 16.08 -9.47
C ASN A 425 17.27 15.67 -10.01
N GLN A 426 17.40 14.46 -10.54
CA GLN A 426 18.61 13.90 -11.17
C GLN A 426 18.63 14.06 -12.70
N ILE A 427 17.58 14.63 -13.28
CA ILE A 427 17.41 14.76 -14.73
C ILE A 427 17.50 16.24 -15.12
N GLU A 428 18.23 16.54 -16.18
CA GLU A 428 18.33 17.90 -16.71
C GLU A 428 17.05 18.27 -17.49
N PRO A 429 16.34 19.37 -17.16
CA PRO A 429 15.06 19.69 -17.80
C PRO A 429 15.06 19.82 -19.32
N HIS A 430 16.18 20.22 -19.91
CA HIS A 430 16.30 20.36 -21.35
C HIS A 430 16.86 19.12 -22.05
N ASN A 431 17.23 18.08 -21.31
CA ASN A 431 17.64 16.79 -21.85
C ASN A 431 16.42 15.88 -22.05
N TYR A 432 15.75 16.02 -23.20
CA TYR A 432 14.52 15.29 -23.48
C TYR A 432 14.72 13.79 -23.71
N GLN A 433 15.89 13.39 -24.25
CA GLN A 433 16.21 11.98 -24.46
C GLN A 433 16.40 11.25 -23.12
N GLU A 434 17.04 11.89 -22.14
CA GLU A 434 17.20 11.32 -20.80
C GLU A 434 15.87 11.21 -20.06
N GLN A 435 14.99 12.21 -20.20
CA GLN A 435 13.63 12.11 -19.68
C GLN A 435 12.89 10.92 -20.29
N GLU A 436 12.91 10.77 -21.61
CA GLU A 436 12.27 9.66 -22.31
C GLU A 436 12.80 8.30 -21.80
N LYS A 437 14.13 8.13 -21.72
CA LYS A 437 14.75 6.92 -21.15
C LYS A 437 14.31 6.63 -19.72
N ALA A 438 14.31 7.65 -18.85
CA ALA A 438 13.94 7.47 -17.44
C ALA A 438 12.49 7.01 -17.28
N PHE A 439 11.56 7.67 -17.99
CA PHE A 439 10.15 7.30 -18.00
C PHE A 439 9.91 5.94 -18.68
N ALA A 440 10.65 5.60 -19.74
CA ALA A 440 10.60 4.27 -20.37
C ALA A 440 11.07 3.16 -19.43
N ALA A 441 12.19 3.35 -18.71
CA ALA A 441 12.66 2.41 -17.69
C ALA A 441 11.60 2.18 -16.58
N GLY A 442 10.95 3.27 -16.15
CA GLY A 442 9.88 3.21 -15.16
C GLY A 442 8.65 2.47 -15.67
N ALA A 443 8.27 2.69 -16.93
CA ALA A 443 7.17 2.03 -17.61
C ALA A 443 7.41 0.52 -17.78
N LEU A 444 8.59 0.13 -18.27
CA LEU A 444 8.97 -1.29 -18.39
C LEU A 444 8.94 -1.98 -17.02
N SER A 445 9.51 -1.33 -15.98
CA SER A 445 9.55 -1.89 -14.63
C SER A 445 8.17 -2.27 -14.11
N VAL A 446 7.14 -1.45 -14.33
CA VAL A 446 5.76 -1.77 -13.90
C VAL A 446 5.06 -2.73 -14.85
N ALA A 447 5.28 -2.62 -16.16
CA ALA A 447 4.65 -3.49 -17.15
C ALA A 447 5.07 -4.96 -16.96
N VAL A 448 6.33 -5.21 -16.59
CA VAL A 448 6.85 -6.54 -16.29
C VAL A 448 6.02 -7.25 -15.20
N LEU A 449 5.68 -6.55 -14.11
CA LEU A 449 4.90 -7.14 -13.01
C LEU A 449 3.46 -7.52 -13.38
N LEU A 450 2.96 -7.09 -14.56
CA LEU A 450 1.67 -7.57 -15.07
C LEU A 450 1.68 -9.07 -15.38
N ASN A 451 2.86 -9.69 -15.53
CA ASN A 451 3.00 -11.13 -15.76
C ASN A 451 2.73 -11.98 -14.52
N HIS A 452 2.71 -11.40 -13.31
CA HIS A 452 2.31 -12.13 -12.10
C HIS A 452 0.85 -12.62 -12.20
N GLN A 453 0.64 -13.89 -11.88
CA GLN A 453 -0.67 -14.53 -11.73
C GLN A 453 -0.95 -14.75 -10.24
N PHE A 454 -1.96 -14.09 -9.68
CA PHE A 454 -2.28 -14.17 -8.27
C PHE A 454 -3.05 -15.45 -7.94
N ILE A 455 -2.72 -16.06 -6.80
CA ILE A 455 -3.44 -17.24 -6.29
C ILE A 455 -4.82 -16.90 -5.71
N GLU A 456 -5.01 -15.67 -5.25
CA GLU A 456 -6.27 -15.21 -4.67
C GLU A 456 -7.22 -14.78 -5.80
N PRO A 457 -8.37 -15.47 -5.98
CA PRO A 457 -9.23 -15.27 -7.14
C PRO A 457 -9.72 -13.84 -7.32
N ARG A 458 -10.05 -13.11 -6.24
CA ARG A 458 -10.54 -11.73 -6.35
C ARG A 458 -9.49 -10.77 -6.94
N TYR A 459 -8.22 -10.96 -6.57
CA TYR A 459 -7.12 -10.14 -7.10
C TYR A 459 -6.76 -10.52 -8.53
N GLN A 460 -6.83 -11.82 -8.86
CA GLN A 460 -6.59 -12.28 -10.22
C GLN A 460 -7.68 -11.77 -11.18
N TYR A 461 -8.95 -11.91 -10.79
CA TYR A 461 -10.09 -11.41 -11.56
C TYR A 461 -10.00 -9.90 -11.79
N SER A 462 -9.70 -9.12 -10.74
CA SER A 462 -9.53 -7.67 -10.89
C SER A 462 -8.35 -7.32 -11.79
N ARG A 463 -7.22 -8.04 -11.69
CA ARG A 463 -6.04 -7.87 -12.57
C ARG A 463 -6.37 -8.12 -14.05
N GLU A 464 -7.20 -9.11 -14.35
CA GLU A 464 -7.64 -9.41 -15.73
C GLU A 464 -8.56 -8.33 -16.30
N LEU A 465 -9.42 -7.74 -15.46
CA LEU A 465 -10.33 -6.69 -15.89
C LEU A 465 -9.70 -5.29 -15.95
N ASP A 466 -8.86 -4.95 -14.97
CA ASP A 466 -8.29 -3.62 -14.76
C ASP A 466 -6.81 -3.74 -14.34
N PRO A 467 -5.90 -4.08 -15.27
CA PRO A 467 -4.49 -4.19 -14.95
C PRO A 467 -3.94 -2.83 -14.50
N ILE A 468 -3.52 -2.76 -13.23
CA ILE A 468 -3.01 -1.53 -12.62
C ILE A 468 -1.51 -1.40 -12.82
N VAL A 469 -1.09 -0.25 -13.36
CA VAL A 469 0.29 0.25 -13.31
C VAL A 469 0.28 1.74 -12.96
N GLY A 470 1.37 2.22 -12.36
CA GLY A 470 1.50 3.61 -11.94
C GLY A 470 2.95 4.07 -11.96
N VAL A 471 3.39 4.59 -13.10
CA VAL A 471 4.67 5.31 -13.18
C VAL A 471 4.50 6.65 -12.49
N SER A 472 5.33 6.88 -11.49
CA SER A 472 5.31 8.10 -10.70
C SER A 472 6.62 8.88 -10.81
N PHE A 473 6.66 10.06 -10.21
CA PHE A 473 7.88 10.87 -10.12
C PHE A 473 8.04 11.45 -8.71
N THR A 474 9.27 11.85 -8.40
CA THR A 474 9.64 12.64 -7.23
C THR A 474 10.56 13.79 -7.66
N GLY A 475 10.66 14.85 -6.87
CA GLY A 475 11.51 16.00 -7.15
C GLY A 475 10.91 16.97 -8.16
N LEU A 476 9.56 17.03 -8.26
CA LEU A 476 8.88 17.90 -9.22
C LEU A 476 9.25 19.37 -9.02
N PHE A 477 9.29 19.83 -7.76
CA PHE A 477 9.69 21.21 -7.44
C PHE A 477 11.15 21.47 -7.79
N ASP A 478 12.04 20.52 -7.50
CA ASP A 478 13.46 20.66 -7.83
C ASP A 478 13.65 20.81 -9.35
N PHE A 479 12.91 20.01 -10.13
CA PHE A 479 12.97 20.02 -11.58
C PHE A 479 12.37 21.30 -12.19
N PHE A 480 11.18 21.72 -11.76
CA PHE A 480 10.54 22.92 -12.31
C PHE A 480 11.21 24.23 -11.89
N VAL A 481 11.81 24.30 -10.70
CA VAL A 481 12.65 25.46 -10.35
C VAL A 481 13.88 25.55 -11.27
N LYS A 482 14.50 24.42 -11.63
CA LYS A 482 15.59 24.42 -12.64
C LYS A 482 15.07 24.79 -14.03
N ALA A 483 13.92 24.27 -14.44
CA ALA A 483 13.37 24.46 -15.79
C ALA A 483 12.81 25.87 -16.05
N PHE A 484 12.25 26.50 -15.00
CA PHE A 484 11.45 27.72 -15.11
C PHE A 484 12.00 28.89 -14.29
N GLY A 485 12.97 28.65 -13.41
CA GLY A 485 13.56 29.66 -12.53
C GLY A 485 12.74 29.93 -11.27
N VAL A 486 13.26 30.82 -10.42
CA VAL A 486 12.67 31.17 -9.11
C VAL A 486 11.31 31.85 -9.24
N ASP A 487 11.02 32.51 -10.36
CA ASP A 487 9.73 33.19 -10.57
C ASP A 487 8.57 32.21 -10.67
N TRP A 488 8.81 30.99 -11.18
CA TRP A 488 7.82 29.92 -11.13
C TRP A 488 7.45 29.55 -9.69
N LEU A 489 8.45 29.45 -8.80
CA LEU A 489 8.22 29.12 -7.39
C LEU A 489 7.43 30.22 -6.67
N ARG A 490 7.75 31.49 -6.95
CA ARG A 490 7.02 32.65 -6.41
C ARG A 490 5.57 32.65 -6.86
N TRP A 491 5.34 32.48 -8.17
CA TRP A 491 4.01 32.35 -8.75
C TRP A 491 3.21 31.17 -8.14
N TRP A 492 3.88 30.02 -7.93
CA TRP A 492 3.23 28.86 -7.30
C TRP A 492 2.81 29.17 -5.85
N ALA A 493 3.69 29.81 -5.07
CA ALA A 493 3.43 30.17 -3.68
C ALA A 493 2.30 31.21 -3.51
N GLU A 494 2.07 32.06 -4.52
CA GLU A 494 0.95 33.00 -4.58
C GLU A 494 -0.40 32.34 -4.89
N GLY A 495 -0.45 31.00 -5.02
CA GLY A 495 -1.67 30.27 -5.34
C GLY A 495 -1.91 30.11 -6.84
N ARG A 496 -0.87 30.22 -7.67
CA ARG A 496 -0.89 29.98 -9.12
C ARG A 496 -1.90 30.87 -9.88
N PRO A 497 -1.90 32.20 -9.69
CA PRO A 497 -2.85 33.11 -10.32
C PRO A 497 -2.76 33.07 -11.85
N GLU A 498 -3.86 33.38 -12.54
CA GLU A 498 -3.96 33.37 -14.01
C GLU A 498 -3.46 34.67 -14.66
N THR A 499 -2.24 35.09 -14.29
CA THR A 499 -1.54 36.19 -14.97
C THR A 499 -1.00 35.71 -16.33
N PRO A 500 -0.62 36.60 -17.26
CA PRO A 500 -0.02 36.19 -18.54
C PRO A 500 1.19 35.26 -18.36
N GLN A 501 2.07 35.55 -17.38
CA GLN A 501 3.19 34.69 -17.03
C GLN A 501 2.73 33.37 -16.40
N GLY A 502 1.71 33.41 -15.53
CA GLY A 502 1.14 32.22 -14.91
C GLY A 502 0.51 31.26 -15.92
N LEU A 503 -0.17 31.77 -16.94
CA LEU A 503 -0.71 30.97 -18.05
C LEU A 503 0.40 30.30 -18.85
N GLU A 504 1.51 31.00 -19.08
CA GLU A 504 2.69 30.42 -19.73
C GLU A 504 3.34 29.32 -18.88
N PHE A 505 3.45 29.50 -17.56
CA PHE A 505 3.90 28.44 -16.66
C PHE A 505 2.97 27.22 -16.69
N LYS A 506 1.66 27.42 -16.63
CA LYS A 506 0.68 26.31 -16.75
C LYS A 506 0.85 25.55 -18.07
N ARG A 507 1.05 26.26 -19.19
CA ARG A 507 1.28 25.65 -20.51
C ARG A 507 2.56 24.81 -20.53
N ARG A 508 3.66 25.34 -20.01
CA ARG A 508 4.95 24.62 -19.97
C ARG A 508 4.92 23.42 -19.03
N GLU A 509 4.27 23.53 -17.86
CA GLU A 509 4.03 22.38 -16.98
C GLU A 509 3.23 21.29 -17.70
N GLN A 510 2.16 21.67 -18.40
CA GLN A 510 1.33 20.75 -19.16
C GLN A 510 2.14 20.03 -20.25
N GLU A 511 3.06 20.71 -20.94
CA GLU A 511 3.92 20.10 -21.97
C GLU A 511 4.81 18.99 -21.41
N TYR A 512 5.49 19.22 -20.28
CA TYR A 512 6.30 18.20 -19.62
C TYR A 512 5.44 17.01 -19.18
N LEU A 513 4.36 17.28 -18.44
CA LEU A 513 3.48 16.24 -17.92
C LEU A 513 2.84 15.41 -19.05
N THR A 514 2.46 16.05 -20.16
CA THR A 514 1.89 15.38 -21.32
C THR A 514 2.91 14.47 -21.97
N ARG A 515 4.13 14.96 -22.25
CA ARG A 515 5.19 14.15 -22.86
C ARG A 515 5.54 12.92 -22.02
N TRP A 516 5.72 13.10 -20.71
CA TRP A 516 6.04 11.99 -19.81
C TRP A 516 4.92 10.94 -19.77
N LYS A 517 3.66 11.40 -19.69
CA LYS A 517 2.49 10.51 -19.74
C LYS A 517 2.41 9.76 -21.07
N ASP A 518 2.68 10.42 -22.19
CA ASP A 518 2.62 9.82 -23.52
C ASP A 518 3.73 8.77 -23.71
N THR A 519 4.97 9.07 -23.28
CA THR A 519 6.07 8.08 -23.25
C THR A 519 5.70 6.86 -22.42
N VAL A 520 5.15 7.06 -21.21
CA VAL A 520 4.73 5.95 -20.35
C VAL A 520 3.65 5.10 -21.00
N ASN A 521 2.60 5.72 -21.54
CA ASN A 521 1.51 5.00 -22.19
C ASN A 521 2.02 4.18 -23.37
N GLN A 522 2.84 4.78 -24.22
CA GLN A 522 3.43 4.09 -25.38
C GLN A 522 4.21 2.85 -24.94
N VAL A 523 5.19 3.01 -24.04
CA VAL A 523 6.05 1.90 -23.61
C VAL A 523 5.27 0.79 -22.90
N VAL A 524 4.32 1.15 -22.02
CA VAL A 524 3.47 0.15 -21.35
C VAL A 524 2.62 -0.61 -22.37
N TRP A 525 1.99 0.09 -23.32
CA TRP A 525 1.10 -0.55 -24.29
C TRP A 525 1.86 -1.40 -25.30
N ASP A 526 3.02 -0.93 -25.80
CA ASP A 526 3.88 -1.71 -26.70
C ASP A 526 4.35 -3.01 -26.01
N TYR A 527 4.72 -2.93 -24.73
CA TYR A 527 5.03 -4.12 -23.94
C TYR A 527 3.81 -5.05 -23.82
N CYS A 528 2.63 -4.51 -23.45
CA CYS A 528 1.43 -5.32 -23.27
C CYS A 528 1.03 -6.04 -24.56
N ASP A 529 1.04 -5.36 -25.71
CA ASP A 529 0.69 -5.96 -27.00
C ASP A 529 1.61 -7.11 -27.38
N ARG A 530 2.93 -6.88 -27.23
CA ARG A 530 3.97 -7.86 -27.55
C ARG A 530 3.91 -9.09 -26.64
N HIS A 531 3.39 -8.93 -25.42
CA HIS A 531 3.20 -10.00 -24.44
C HIS A 531 1.77 -10.55 -24.38
N HIS A 532 0.87 -10.08 -25.24
CA HIS A 532 -0.56 -10.45 -25.23
C HIS A 532 -1.27 -10.20 -23.89
N LEU A 533 -0.92 -9.11 -23.21
CA LEU A 533 -1.54 -8.66 -21.96
C LEU A 533 -2.58 -7.57 -22.25
N LYS A 534 -3.62 -7.49 -21.42
CA LYS A 534 -4.58 -6.38 -21.48
C LYS A 534 -3.85 -5.06 -21.17
N ARG A 535 -4.03 -4.06 -22.03
CA ARG A 535 -3.48 -2.72 -21.81
C ARG A 535 -4.12 -2.07 -20.57
N PRO A 536 -3.31 -1.56 -19.63
CA PRO A 536 -3.81 -0.65 -18.59
C PRO A 536 -4.44 0.59 -19.23
N ASN A 537 -5.63 0.99 -18.76
CA ASN A 537 -6.26 2.25 -19.17
C ASN A 537 -5.74 3.47 -18.38
N ARG A 538 -4.95 3.23 -17.33
CA ARG A 538 -4.27 4.23 -16.48
C ARG A 538 -2.84 3.75 -16.25
N CYS A 539 -1.85 4.58 -16.60
CA CYS A 539 -0.44 4.18 -16.50
C CYS A 539 0.42 5.07 -15.60
N THR A 540 -0.10 6.22 -15.17
CA THR A 540 0.66 7.24 -14.41
C THR A 540 -0.03 7.58 -13.10
N THR A 541 0.75 7.92 -12.08
CA THR A 541 0.26 8.41 -10.79
C THR A 541 1.26 9.39 -10.15
N VAL A 542 0.89 10.02 -9.04
CA VAL A 542 1.80 10.82 -8.22
C VAL A 542 1.76 10.31 -6.78
N GLN A 543 2.73 9.48 -6.40
CA GLN A 543 2.86 8.96 -5.04
C GLN A 543 3.59 9.97 -4.13
N PRO A 544 3.23 10.05 -2.85
CA PRO A 544 4.05 10.77 -1.87
C PRO A 544 5.31 9.96 -1.57
N SER A 545 6.40 10.20 -2.31
CA SER A 545 7.66 9.45 -2.14
C SER A 545 8.38 9.81 -0.85
N GLY A 546 8.11 9.07 0.22
CA GLY A 546 8.73 9.34 1.53
C GLY A 546 10.17 8.85 1.68
N THR A 547 10.46 7.61 1.26
CA THR A 547 11.77 6.95 1.52
C THR A 547 12.69 6.96 0.30
N LYS A 548 12.17 6.73 -0.91
CA LYS A 548 12.98 6.70 -2.14
C LYS A 548 13.53 8.08 -2.48
N SER A 549 12.74 9.14 -2.37
CA SER A 549 13.21 10.54 -2.52
C SER A 549 14.46 10.88 -1.71
N LEU A 550 14.67 10.23 -0.55
CA LEU A 550 15.84 10.46 0.32
C LEU A 550 17.14 9.91 -0.26
N LEU A 551 17.08 8.98 -1.21
CA LEU A 551 18.25 8.45 -1.91
C LEU A 551 18.92 9.50 -2.80
N THR A 552 18.15 10.48 -3.30
CA THR A 552 18.65 11.56 -4.15
C THR A 552 18.45 12.95 -3.55
N GLY A 553 17.95 13.04 -2.30
CA GLY A 553 17.64 14.31 -1.64
C GLY A 553 16.48 15.09 -2.29
N ALA A 554 15.63 14.43 -3.08
CA ALA A 554 14.53 15.03 -3.81
C ALA A 554 13.41 15.54 -2.89
N SER A 555 12.66 16.54 -3.36
CA SER A 555 11.34 16.86 -2.82
C SER A 555 10.41 15.65 -3.05
N PRO A 556 9.58 15.25 -2.05
CA PRO A 556 8.85 13.98 -2.12
C PRO A 556 7.61 14.09 -3.01
N GLY A 557 7.59 13.33 -4.11
CA GLY A 557 6.50 13.36 -5.08
C GLY A 557 6.35 14.75 -5.71
N TRP A 558 5.16 15.34 -5.50
CA TRP A 558 4.82 16.71 -5.88
C TRP A 558 4.81 17.69 -4.70
N HIS A 559 5.33 17.33 -3.54
CA HIS A 559 5.38 18.25 -2.41
C HIS A 559 6.55 19.24 -2.55
N PRO A 560 6.37 20.49 -2.09
CA PRO A 560 7.49 21.40 -1.93
C PRO A 560 8.45 20.90 -0.84
N PRO A 561 9.75 21.30 -0.88
CA PRO A 561 10.67 21.07 0.22
C PRO A 561 10.11 21.62 1.53
N LYS A 562 10.28 20.88 2.64
CA LYS A 562 9.75 21.26 3.97
C LYS A 562 10.21 22.67 4.40
N ALA A 563 11.47 22.99 4.15
CA ALA A 563 12.10 24.26 4.46
C ALA A 563 13.40 24.36 3.65
N GLN A 564 13.94 25.59 3.52
CA GLN A 564 15.24 25.81 2.87
C GLN A 564 16.39 25.10 3.61
N ARG A 565 16.32 25.06 4.95
CA ARG A 565 17.30 24.38 5.82
C ARG A 565 16.55 23.70 6.96
N PHE A 566 16.88 22.45 7.22
CA PHE A 566 16.31 21.71 8.34
C PHE A 566 17.22 20.56 8.75
N ILE A 567 17.11 20.15 10.02
CA ILE A 567 17.79 18.94 10.52
C ILE A 567 16.86 17.75 10.28
N ARG A 568 17.33 16.77 9.51
CA ARG A 568 16.63 15.49 9.35
C ARG A 568 17.23 14.47 10.31
N ARG A 569 16.42 14.00 11.26
CA ARG A 569 16.81 12.93 12.18
C ARG A 569 16.42 11.57 11.60
N VAL A 570 17.37 10.64 11.57
CA VAL A 570 17.14 9.25 11.19
C VAL A 570 17.26 8.38 12.43
N THR A 571 16.17 7.75 12.85
CA THR A 571 16.15 6.92 14.06
C THR A 571 16.53 5.48 13.74
N PHE A 572 17.39 4.91 14.58
CA PHE A 572 17.82 3.51 14.54
C PHE A 572 17.58 2.83 15.88
N ARG A 573 17.58 1.48 15.89
CA ARG A 573 17.60 0.73 17.14
C ARG A 573 18.94 0.95 17.84
N LYS A 574 18.94 0.85 19.18
CA LYS A 574 20.18 0.85 19.96
C LYS A 574 21.08 -0.27 19.44
N ASN A 575 22.34 0.07 19.11
CA ASN A 575 23.35 -0.81 18.53
C ASN A 575 23.08 -1.32 17.09
N ASP A 576 22.24 -0.64 16.31
CA ASP A 576 22.11 -0.96 14.89
C ASP A 576 23.46 -0.78 14.17
N PRO A 577 23.99 -1.79 13.44
CA PRO A 577 25.27 -1.69 12.75
C PRO A 577 25.36 -0.51 11.79
N VAL A 578 24.25 -0.14 11.13
CA VAL A 578 24.22 1.01 10.21
C VAL A 578 24.40 2.30 10.99
N ALA A 579 23.77 2.42 12.17
CA ALA A 579 23.93 3.59 13.02
C ALA A 579 25.36 3.71 13.56
N LEU A 580 25.96 2.59 13.97
CA LEU A 580 27.35 2.55 14.44
C LEU A 580 28.36 2.94 13.36
N ALA A 581 28.06 2.62 12.09
CA ALA A 581 28.90 3.02 10.96
C ALA A 581 28.74 4.49 10.56
N CYS A 582 27.67 5.16 10.99
CA CYS A 582 27.43 6.59 10.74
C CYS A 582 28.06 7.52 11.79
N ILE A 583 28.47 6.97 12.94
CA ILE A 583 29.19 7.68 14.02
C ILE A 583 30.68 7.48 13.79
#